data_AF-A0A957N503-F1
#
_entry.id   AF-A0A957N503-F1
#
_cell.length_a   1.000
_cell.length_b   1.000
_cell.length_c   1.000
_cell.angle_alpha   90.00
_cell.angle_beta   90.00
_cell.angle_gamma   90.00
#
_symmetry.space_group_name_H-M   'P 1'
#
loop_
_entity.id
_entity.type
_entity.pdbx_description
1 polymer ?
#
loop_
_entity_poly.entity_id
_entity_poly.type
_entity_poly.pdbx_seq_one_letter_code
_entity_poly.pdbx_strand_id
1 'polypeptide(L)'
;MTPPISWTQYRAAQEPLPADNLAWPFAGHGLAGVGVDGAPVAAPMPTCGPDEILVRVDAVGICSSDAKMVRLGDGYPLFHGRDLA
;
A
#
# COMPACT_ATOMS: atom_id res chain seq x y z
N MET A 1 -16.85 15.17 -14.13
CA MET A 1 -16.71 14.72 -12.73
C MET A 1 -17.66 13.56 -12.54
N THR A 2 -17.16 12.39 -12.13
CA THR A 2 -18.01 11.23 -11.83
C THR A 2 -18.86 11.56 -10.60
N PRO A 3 -20.19 11.34 -10.62
CA PRO A 3 -21.02 11.60 -9.45
C PRO A 3 -20.56 10.75 -8.26
N PRO A 4 -20.72 11.24 -7.01
CA PRO A 4 -20.36 10.48 -5.83
C PRO A 4 -21.21 9.21 -5.75
N ILE A 5 -20.55 8.07 -5.52
CA ILE A 5 -21.22 6.78 -5.32
C ILE A 5 -22.02 6.78 -4.01
N SER A 6 -23.14 6.05 -3.97
CA SER A 6 -23.92 5.90 -2.74
C SER A 6 -23.14 5.09 -1.68
N TRP A 7 -23.49 5.23 -0.40
CA TRP A 7 -22.90 4.42 0.68
C TRP A 7 -23.05 2.92 0.44
N THR A 8 -24.23 2.48 0.00
CA THR A 8 -24.50 1.07 -0.32
C THR A 8 -23.60 0.57 -1.44
N GLN A 9 -23.43 1.38 -2.48
CA GLN A 9 -22.55 1.07 -3.61
C GLN A 9 -21.08 1.01 -3.17
N TYR A 10 -20.61 2.03 -2.45
CA TYR A 10 -19.27 2.04 -1.85
C TYR A 10 -19.01 0.81 -1.00
N ARG A 11 -19.95 0.42 -0.12
CA ARG A 11 -19.80 -0.78 0.71
C ARG A 11 -19.78 -2.08 -0.06
N ALA A 12 -20.44 -2.14 -1.22
CA ALA A 12 -20.47 -3.34 -2.04
C ALA A 12 -19.10 -3.64 -2.66
N ALA A 13 -18.34 -2.59 -3.01
CA ALA A 13 -16.99 -2.71 -3.59
C ALA A 13 -16.95 -3.61 -4.84
N GLN A 14 -17.94 -3.46 -5.73
CA GLN A 14 -18.12 -4.28 -6.94
C GLN A 14 -17.85 -3.51 -8.24
N GLU A 15 -17.34 -2.29 -8.13
CA GLU A 15 -16.93 -1.48 -9.25
C GLU A 15 -15.77 -2.13 -10.01
N PRO A 16 -15.63 -1.87 -11.33
CA PRO A 16 -14.46 -2.30 -12.07
C PRO A 16 -13.17 -1.81 -11.38
N LEU A 17 -12.17 -2.67 -11.32
CA LEU A 17 -10.85 -2.29 -10.81
C LEU A 17 -10.28 -1.15 -11.66
N PRO A 18 -9.73 -0.07 -11.06
CA PRO A 18 -9.02 0.95 -11.81
C PRO A 18 -7.73 0.38 -12.42
N ALA A 19 -7.19 1.05 -13.43
CA ALA A 19 -5.91 0.68 -14.04
C ALA A 19 -4.75 0.78 -13.04
N ASP A 20 -4.77 1.81 -12.20
CA ASP A 20 -3.75 2.11 -11.20
C ASP A 20 -4.37 2.28 -9.81
N ASN A 21 -3.58 2.03 -8.78
CA ASN A 21 -3.84 2.39 -7.38
C ASN A 21 -2.77 3.37 -6.86
N LEU A 22 -3.01 3.94 -5.69
CA LEU A 22 -1.99 4.72 -4.98
C LEU A 22 -1.26 3.82 -3.98
N ALA A 23 0.06 3.87 -4.00
CA ALA A 23 0.92 3.12 -3.10
C ALA A 23 1.99 4.02 -2.47
N TRP A 24 2.36 3.72 -1.24
CA TRP A 24 3.54 4.28 -0.57
C TRP A 24 4.66 3.25 -0.62
N PRO A 25 5.55 3.29 -1.64
CA PRO A 25 6.72 2.43 -1.66
C PRO A 25 7.60 2.69 -0.45
N PHE A 26 8.37 1.68 -0.04
CA PHE A 26 9.34 1.82 1.03
C PHE A 26 10.71 1.34 0.55
N ALA A 27 11.71 2.22 0.60
CA ALA A 27 13.08 1.95 0.21
C ALA A 27 14.06 2.41 1.30
N GLY A 28 15.16 1.69 1.47
CA GLY A 28 16.17 1.99 2.47
C GLY A 28 15.64 1.96 3.91
N HIS A 29 15.85 3.04 4.66
CA HIS A 29 15.46 3.15 6.07
C HIS A 29 15.07 4.59 6.45
N GLY A 30 14.30 4.72 7.52
CA GLY A 30 13.79 6.00 8.01
C GLY A 30 12.61 6.53 7.19
N LEU A 31 12.05 7.65 7.66
CA LEU A 31 10.82 8.21 7.07
C LEU A 31 11.06 8.78 5.66
N ALA A 32 12.28 9.19 5.33
CA ALA A 32 12.64 9.65 3.99
C ALA A 32 12.56 8.52 2.94
N GLY A 33 12.59 7.26 3.37
CA GLY A 33 12.41 6.09 2.52
C GLY A 33 10.95 5.73 2.24
N VAL A 34 9.98 6.43 2.84
CA VAL A 34 8.55 6.14 2.70
C VAL A 34 7.97 7.09 1.64
N GLY A 35 7.50 6.53 0.54
CA GLY A 35 6.99 7.27 -0.61
C GLY A 35 8.09 7.85 -1.49
N VAL A 36 7.69 8.57 -2.54
CA VAL A 36 8.59 9.39 -3.35
C VAL A 36 8.39 10.84 -2.93
N ASP A 37 9.43 11.46 -2.39
CA ASP A 37 9.37 12.80 -1.78
C ASP A 37 8.26 12.95 -0.71
N GLY A 38 8.00 11.86 0.03
CA GLY A 38 6.95 11.84 1.05
C GLY A 38 5.52 11.88 0.49
N ALA A 39 5.33 11.41 -0.75
CA ALA A 39 4.03 11.27 -1.39
C ALA A 39 3.80 9.83 -1.88
N PRO A 40 2.53 9.38 -1.98
CA PRO A 40 2.22 8.15 -2.71
C PRO A 40 2.50 8.32 -4.20
N VAL A 41 2.72 7.20 -4.88
CA VAL A 41 2.82 7.12 -6.33
C VAL A 41 1.68 6.31 -6.90
N ALA A 42 1.33 6.57 -8.17
CA ALA A 42 0.47 5.67 -8.92
C ALA A 42 1.25 4.39 -9.24
N ALA A 43 0.65 3.24 -8.96
CA ALA A 43 1.18 1.92 -9.28
C ALA A 43 0.10 1.10 -10.02
N PRO A 44 0.47 0.21 -10.94
CA PRO A 44 -0.50 -0.64 -11.62
C PRO A 44 -1.30 -1.49 -10.63
N MET A 45 -2.57 -1.73 -10.92
CA MET A 45 -3.39 -2.66 -10.13
C MET A 45 -2.71 -4.05 -10.10
N PRO A 46 -2.41 -4.62 -8.92
CA PRO A 46 -1.72 -5.90 -8.84
C PRO A 46 -2.60 -7.04 -9.35
N THR A 47 -1.96 -8.08 -9.87
CA THR A 47 -2.60 -9.37 -10.14
C THR A 47 -2.27 -10.32 -9.00
N CYS A 48 -3.30 -10.92 -8.39
CA CYS A 48 -3.11 -11.90 -7.33
C CYS A 48 -2.71 -13.26 -7.89
N GLY A 49 -1.76 -13.91 -7.22
CA GLY A 49 -1.47 -15.33 -7.40
C GLY A 49 -2.58 -16.25 -6.84
N PRO A 50 -2.44 -17.58 -7.02
CA PRO A 50 -3.44 -18.55 -6.58
C PRO A 50 -3.80 -18.50 -5.09
N ASP A 51 -2.84 -18.11 -4.24
CA ASP A 51 -2.98 -18.08 -2.77
C ASP A 51 -3.08 -16.64 -2.21
N GLU A 52 -3.41 -15.66 -3.06
CA GLU A 52 -3.48 -14.24 -2.69
C GLU A 52 -4.90 -13.69 -2.86
N ILE A 53 -5.22 -12.67 -2.07
CA ILE A 53 -6.50 -11.95 -2.17
C ILE A 53 -6.24 -10.47 -2.45
N LEU A 54 -7.07 -9.88 -3.32
CA LEU A 54 -7.08 -8.44 -3.54
C LEU A 54 -8.08 -7.80 -2.57
N VAL A 55 -7.61 -6.83 -1.79
CA VAL A 55 -8.43 -6.15 -0.78
C VAL A 55 -8.44 -4.65 -1.06
N ARG A 56 -9.63 -4.05 -1.03
CA ARG A 56 -9.76 -2.59 -1.00
C ARG A 56 -9.44 -2.08 0.40
N VAL A 57 -8.41 -1.24 0.50
CA VAL A 57 -7.99 -0.63 1.77
C VAL A 57 -8.63 0.76 1.88
N ASP A 58 -9.66 0.87 2.71
CA ASP A 58 -10.36 2.13 2.97
C ASP A 58 -9.72 2.95 4.09
N ALA A 59 -9.07 2.27 5.04
CA ALA A 59 -8.30 2.87 6.13
C ALA A 59 -7.21 1.90 6.60
N VAL A 60 -6.13 2.44 7.18
CA VAL A 60 -5.07 1.64 7.81
C VAL A 60 -4.82 2.13 9.23
N GLY A 61 -4.50 1.20 10.12
CA GLY A 61 -3.94 1.53 11.43
C GLY A 61 -2.42 1.56 11.34
N ILE A 62 -1.79 2.49 12.07
CA ILE A 62 -0.34 2.52 12.26
C ILE A 62 -0.07 2.11 13.70
N CYS A 63 0.80 1.11 13.87
CA CYS A 63 1.19 0.57 15.16
C CYS A 63 2.70 0.65 15.36
N SER A 64 3.15 0.27 16.56
CA SER A 64 4.56 0.38 16.93
C SER A 64 5.49 -0.50 16.08
N SER A 65 5.01 -1.58 15.47
CA SER A 65 5.81 -2.38 14.55
C SER A 65 6.08 -1.66 13.23
N ASP A 66 5.17 -0.82 12.74
CA ASP A 66 5.40 -0.02 11.53
C ASP A 66 6.54 0.96 11.73
N ALA A 67 6.57 1.64 12.89
CA ALA A 67 7.69 2.50 13.26
C ALA A 67 9.01 1.73 13.36
N LYS A 68 9.00 0.48 13.84
CA LYS A 68 10.20 -0.38 13.87
C LYS A 68 10.64 -0.77 12.46
N MET A 69 9.72 -1.15 11.58
CA MET A 69 10.00 -1.49 10.19
C MET A 69 10.63 -0.31 9.45
N VAL A 70 9.99 0.86 9.50
CA VAL A 70 10.48 2.07 8.86
C VAL A 70 11.85 2.45 9.40
N ARG A 71 12.04 2.43 10.73
CA ARG A 71 13.32 2.79 11.35
C ARG A 71 14.46 1.83 10.96
N LEU A 72 14.18 0.53 10.93
CA LEU A 72 15.21 -0.50 10.75
C LEU A 72 15.51 -0.80 9.28
N GLY A 73 14.56 -0.58 8.37
CA GLY A 73 14.76 -0.84 6.95
C GLY A 73 15.17 -2.29 6.66
N ASP A 74 16.22 -2.46 5.89
CA ASP A 74 16.89 -3.72 5.58
C ASP A 74 17.33 -4.53 6.83
N GLY A 75 17.59 -3.84 7.95
CA GLY A 75 17.87 -4.45 9.24
C GLY A 75 16.65 -5.05 9.96
N TYR A 76 15.43 -4.91 9.41
CA TYR A 76 14.24 -5.49 10.02
C TYR A 76 14.18 -7.01 9.78
N PRO A 77 14.07 -7.86 10.84
CA PRO A 77 14.17 -9.31 10.69
C PRO A 77 13.20 -9.96 9.69
N LEU A 78 12.02 -9.37 9.47
CA LEU A 78 11.01 -9.91 8.54
C LEU A 78 11.18 -9.41 7.09
N PHE A 79 12.12 -8.49 6.83
CA PHE A 79 12.48 -8.05 5.48
C PHE A 79 13.67 -8.82 4.89
N HIS A 80 14.20 -9.83 5.60
CA HIS A 80 15.32 -10.63 5.13
C HIS A 80 15.04 -11.22 3.73
N GLY A 81 15.95 -10.95 2.78
CA GLY A 81 15.85 -11.41 1.39
C GLY A 81 14.98 -10.55 0.47
N ARG A 82 14.42 -9.43 0.96
CA ARG A 82 13.74 -8.44 0.12
C ARG A 82 14.76 -7.42 -0.40
N ASP A 83 14.61 -7.04 -1.66
CA ASP A 83 15.29 -5.86 -2.19
C ASP A 83 14.49 -4.61 -1.81
N LEU A 84 15.12 -3.72 -1.06
CA LEU A 84 14.57 -2.42 -0.65
C LEU A 84 15.34 -1.26 -1.31
N ALA A 85 16.17 -1.54 -2.31
CA ALA A 85 16.92 -0.54 -3.08
C ALA A 85 16.14 -0.01 -4.28
#